data_AF-A0A7J7NLP9-F1
#
_entry.id   AF-A0A7J7NLP9-F1
#
_cell.length_a   1.000
_cell.length_b   1.000
_cell.length_c   1.000
_cell.angle_alpha   90.00
_cell.angle_beta   90.00
_cell.angle_gamma   90.00
#
_symmetry.space_group_name_H-M   'P 1'
#
loop_
_entity.id
_entity.type
_entity.pdbx_description
1 polymer ?
#
loop_
_entity_poly.entity_id
_entity_poly.type
_entity_poly.pdbx_seq_one_letter_code
_entity_poly.pdbx_strand_id
1 'polypeptide(L)'
;ITELLGYLFADLASGVYHWAIDNYGKASSPVFRPQIEAFQGRHKSSWKITRREFSNNLHSLGRVITFVAVPIDVLVNDPVVHAFFGMSCGCIMFSQQFHAWAHGTKSRLPRLAVALHDAGVLIPCLDHANHHRQPYNSNYCIVSGVWNRFCKN
;
A
#
# COMPACT_ATOMS: atom_id res chain seq x y z
N ILE A 1 -19.21 8.84 -3.55
CA ILE A 1 -18.89 7.97 -4.72
C ILE A 1 -17.45 8.25 -5.16
N THR A 2 -17.11 9.53 -5.33
CA THR A 2 -15.77 10.00 -5.68
C THR A 2 -14.67 9.51 -4.74
N GLU A 3 -14.89 9.53 -3.43
CA GLU A 3 -13.93 9.02 -2.45
C GLU A 3 -13.74 7.52 -2.60
N LEU A 4 -14.83 6.78 -2.81
CA LEU A 4 -14.77 5.33 -3.07
C LEU A 4 -13.94 5.03 -4.32
N LEU A 5 -14.09 5.83 -5.38
CA LEU A 5 -13.24 5.70 -6.58
C LEU A 5 -11.77 6.00 -6.25
N GLY A 6 -11.49 7.00 -5.42
CA GLY A 6 -10.12 7.29 -4.99
C GLY A 6 -9.50 6.18 -4.14
N TYR A 7 -10.28 5.57 -3.25
CA TYR A 7 -9.87 4.41 -2.46
C TYR A 7 -9.58 3.19 -3.34
N LEU A 8 -10.46 2.87 -4.30
CA LEU A 8 -10.25 1.78 -5.25
C LEU A 8 -9.06 2.05 -6.16
N PHE A 9 -8.88 3.31 -6.59
CA PHE A 9 -7.72 3.73 -7.37
C PHE A 9 -6.42 3.54 -6.58
N ALA A 10 -6.36 3.95 -5.31
CA ALA A 10 -5.18 3.76 -4.47
C ALA A 10 -4.83 2.29 -4.27
N ASP A 11 -5.82 1.42 -4.12
CA ASP A 11 -5.58 -0.03 -4.04
C ASP A 11 -4.96 -0.56 -5.34
N LEU A 12 -5.53 -0.24 -6.50
CA LEU A 12 -5.00 -0.62 -7.80
C LEU A 12 -3.57 -0.09 -8.02
N ALA A 13 -3.36 1.20 -7.75
CA ALA A 13 -2.07 1.85 -7.91
C ALA A 13 -1.00 1.21 -7.01
N SER A 14 -1.36 0.84 -5.78
CA SER A 14 -0.46 0.11 -4.87
C SER A 14 -0.05 -1.25 -5.45
N GLY A 15 -1.01 -1.98 -6.04
CA GLY A 15 -0.76 -3.27 -6.67
C GLY A 15 0.10 -3.18 -7.92
N VAL A 16 -0.20 -2.23 -8.81
CA VAL A 16 0.60 -1.99 -10.03
C VAL A 16 2.03 -1.63 -9.67
N TYR A 17 2.23 -0.73 -8.70
CA TYR A 17 3.56 -0.34 -8.24
C TYR A 17 4.31 -1.53 -7.62
N HIS A 18 3.65 -2.29 -6.75
CA HIS A 18 4.25 -3.45 -6.09
C HIS A 18 4.64 -4.53 -7.11
N TRP A 19 3.74 -4.87 -8.05
CA TRP A 19 4.03 -5.77 -9.16
C TRP A 19 5.24 -5.29 -9.99
N ALA A 20 5.27 -4.01 -10.35
CA ALA A 20 6.35 -3.47 -11.18
C ALA A 20 7.71 -3.57 -10.46
N ILE A 21 7.77 -3.24 -9.17
CA ILE A 21 8.98 -3.30 -8.37
C ILE A 21 9.47 -4.73 -8.19
N ASP A 22 8.57 -5.68 -7.92
CA ASP A 22 8.95 -7.07 -7.70
C ASP A 22 9.47 -7.73 -8.98
N ASN A 23 8.84 -7.46 -10.13
CA ASN A 23 9.13 -8.18 -11.38
C ASN A 23 10.20 -7.49 -12.24
N TYR A 24 10.30 -6.16 -12.20
CA TYR A 24 11.21 -5.40 -13.06
C TYR A 24 12.26 -4.60 -12.30
N GLY A 25 12.17 -4.55 -10.96
CA GLY A 25 13.15 -3.90 -10.11
C GLY A 25 14.52 -4.56 -10.20
N LYS A 26 15.55 -3.75 -10.47
CA LYS A 26 16.96 -4.18 -10.48
C LYS A 26 17.76 -3.45 -9.42
N ALA A 27 18.74 -4.14 -8.82
CA ALA A 27 19.64 -3.58 -7.81
C ALA A 27 20.49 -2.40 -8.32
N SER A 28 20.61 -2.20 -9.64
CA SER A 28 21.29 -1.07 -10.26
C SER A 28 20.43 0.20 -10.41
N SER A 29 19.14 0.17 -10.02
CA SER A 29 18.26 1.34 -10.14
C SER A 29 18.74 2.49 -9.25
N PRO A 30 19.08 3.68 -9.80
CA PRO A 30 19.65 4.75 -8.98
C PRO A 30 18.65 5.35 -7.99
N VAL A 31 17.36 5.39 -8.36
CA VAL A 31 16.31 6.05 -7.57
C VAL A 31 15.49 5.06 -6.75
N PHE A 32 15.18 3.90 -7.31
CA PHE A 32 14.24 2.94 -6.70
C PHE A 32 14.92 1.78 -5.97
N ARG A 33 16.26 1.71 -5.95
CA ARG A 33 17.00 0.61 -5.32
C ARG A 33 16.56 0.33 -3.87
N PRO A 34 16.43 1.33 -2.96
CA PRO A 34 15.97 1.07 -1.59
C PRO A 34 14.57 0.42 -1.54
N GLN A 35 13.67 0.83 -2.43
CA GLN A 35 12.32 0.28 -2.54
C GLN A 35 12.38 -1.15 -3.08
N ILE A 36 13.14 -1.38 -4.15
CA ILE A 36 13.32 -2.70 -4.77
C ILE A 36 13.88 -3.69 -3.75
N GLU A 37 14.97 -3.34 -3.06
CA GLU A 37 15.55 -4.19 -2.02
C GLU A 37 14.57 -4.45 -0.88
N ALA A 38 13.77 -3.45 -0.50
CA ALA A 38 12.77 -3.61 0.55
C ALA A 38 11.60 -4.51 0.11
N PHE A 39 11.10 -4.37 -1.12
CA PHE A 39 9.97 -5.14 -1.66
C PHE A 39 10.37 -6.59 -1.95
N GLN A 40 11.43 -6.81 -2.74
CA GLN A 40 11.91 -8.17 -3.05
C GLN A 40 12.48 -8.87 -1.81
N GLY A 41 13.19 -8.13 -0.93
CA GLY A 41 13.71 -8.67 0.33
C GLY A 41 12.62 -9.07 1.33
N ARG A 42 11.41 -8.52 1.21
CA ARG A 42 10.26 -8.84 2.08
C ARG A 42 9.75 -10.26 1.85
N HIS A 43 9.88 -10.84 0.65
CA HIS A 43 9.50 -12.24 0.43
C HIS A 43 10.30 -13.22 1.31
N LYS A 44 11.55 -12.87 1.67
CA LYS A 44 12.39 -13.67 2.57
C LYS A 44 12.25 -13.30 4.04
N SER A 45 11.90 -12.05 4.34
CA SER A 45 11.92 -11.52 5.71
C SER A 45 10.78 -10.53 5.99
N SER A 46 9.56 -11.01 5.77
CA SER A 46 8.32 -10.23 5.81
C SER A 46 8.08 -9.52 7.14
N TRP A 47 8.43 -10.13 8.27
CA TRP A 47 8.20 -9.56 9.61
C TRP A 47 8.96 -8.26 9.88
N LYS A 48 10.02 -7.93 9.11
CA LYS A 48 10.85 -6.74 9.38
C LYS A 48 10.06 -5.43 9.31
N ILE A 49 9.09 -5.33 8.40
CA ILE A 49 8.27 -4.11 8.27
C ILE A 49 7.39 -3.87 9.52
N THR A 50 7.02 -4.93 10.24
CA THR A 50 6.22 -4.85 11.48
C THR A 50 6.97 -4.24 12.66
N ARG A 51 8.30 -4.14 12.56
CA ARG A 51 9.19 -3.58 13.59
C ARG A 51 9.52 -2.11 13.37
N ARG A 52 9.01 -1.51 12.30
CA ARG A 52 9.19 -0.09 12.02
C ARG A 52 8.18 0.71 12.82
N GLU A 53 8.63 1.83 13.37
CA GLU A 53 7.75 2.86 13.92
C GLU A 53 6.72 3.30 12.88
N PHE A 54 5.53 3.68 13.36
CA PHE A 54 4.45 4.17 12.50
C PHE A 54 4.91 5.34 11.62
N SER A 55 5.62 6.31 12.20
CA SER A 55 6.20 7.44 11.47
C SER A 55 7.15 7.01 10.35
N ASN A 56 7.96 5.97 10.57
CA ASN A 56 8.88 5.44 9.58
C ASN A 56 8.17 4.75 8.41
N ASN A 57 7.01 4.15 8.65
CA ASN A 57 6.20 3.57 7.58
C ASN A 57 5.54 4.65 6.72
N LEU A 58 5.19 5.80 7.30
CA LEU A 58 4.53 6.90 6.58
C LEU A 58 5.52 7.86 5.93
N HIS A 59 6.67 8.15 6.56
CA HIS A 59 7.52 9.29 6.21
C HIS A 59 7.88 9.40 4.72
N SER A 60 8.32 8.29 4.10
CA SER A 60 8.72 8.33 2.69
C SER A 60 7.56 8.65 1.75
N LEU A 61 6.39 8.06 1.98
CA LEU A 61 5.21 8.32 1.15
C LEU A 61 4.57 9.66 1.50
N GLY A 62 4.57 10.05 2.78
CA GLY A 62 4.14 11.37 3.22
C GLY A 62 4.87 12.49 2.49
N ARG A 63 6.21 12.39 2.35
CA ARG A 63 7.00 13.35 1.56
C ARG A 63 6.54 13.42 0.10
N VAL A 64 6.35 12.28 -0.55
CA VAL A 64 5.88 12.23 -1.95
C VAL A 64 4.49 12.85 -2.06
N ILE A 65 3.58 12.48 -1.16
CA ILE A 65 2.21 12.99 -1.14
C ILE A 65 2.17 14.49 -0.88
N THR A 66 3.04 15.05 -0.03
CA THR A 66 3.13 16.52 0.13
C THR A 66 3.41 17.21 -1.19
N PHE A 67 4.35 16.72 -2.00
CA PHE A 67 4.67 17.33 -3.30
C PHE A 67 3.58 17.12 -4.36
N VAL A 68 2.73 16.10 -4.22
CA VAL A 68 1.64 15.80 -5.17
C VAL A 68 0.33 16.49 -4.78
N ALA A 69 -0.06 16.41 -3.51
CA ALA A 69 -1.35 16.88 -3.02
C ALA A 69 -1.37 18.41 -2.86
N VAL A 70 -0.30 19.03 -2.36
CA VAL A 70 -0.29 20.49 -2.10
C VAL A 70 -0.54 21.32 -3.38
N PRO A 71 0.08 21.04 -4.54
CA PRO A 71 -0.25 21.77 -5.76
C PRO A 71 -1.72 21.59 -6.18
N ILE A 72 -2.28 20.39 -6.02
CA ILE A 72 -3.69 20.12 -6.35
C ILE A 72 -4.59 20.91 -5.41
N ASP A 73 -4.29 20.91 -4.11
CA ASP A 73 -5.05 21.62 -3.09
C ASP A 73 -5.05 23.15 -3.28
N VAL A 74 -3.98 23.70 -3.84
CA VAL A 74 -3.85 25.15 -4.07
C VAL A 74 -4.37 25.59 -5.43
N LEU A 75 -4.14 24.79 -6.48
CA LEU A 75 -4.37 25.21 -7.88
C LEU A 75 -5.73 24.76 -8.41
N VAL A 76 -6.35 23.75 -7.81
CA VAL A 76 -7.66 23.23 -8.21
C VAL A 76 -8.67 23.61 -7.15
N ASN A 77 -9.79 24.22 -7.55
CA ASN A 77 -10.89 24.54 -6.66
C ASN A 77 -12.14 23.74 -7.08
N ASP A 78 -12.04 22.41 -6.98
CA ASP A 78 -13.11 21.49 -7.32
C ASP A 78 -13.25 20.44 -6.20
N PRO A 79 -14.37 20.42 -5.46
CA PRO A 79 -14.58 19.49 -4.35
C PRO A 79 -14.55 18.01 -4.79
N VAL A 80 -14.91 17.70 -6.04
CA VAL A 80 -14.83 16.34 -6.59
C VAL A 80 -13.36 15.93 -6.74
N VAL A 81 -12.52 16.83 -7.26
CA VAL A 81 -11.08 16.56 -7.39
C VAL A 81 -10.46 16.36 -6.02
N HIS A 82 -10.74 17.22 -5.03
CA HIS A 82 -10.20 17.04 -3.68
C HIS A 82 -10.70 15.76 -3.01
N ALA A 83 -11.98 15.39 -3.19
CA ALA A 83 -12.51 14.15 -2.63
C ALA A 83 -11.78 12.91 -3.20
N PHE A 84 -11.55 12.89 -4.52
CA PHE A 84 -10.85 11.78 -5.18
C PHE A 84 -9.38 11.73 -4.76
N PHE A 85 -8.65 12.84 -4.92
CA PHE A 85 -7.21 12.89 -4.63
C PHE A 85 -6.92 12.78 -3.15
N GLY A 86 -7.69 13.44 -2.29
CA GLY A 86 -7.55 13.35 -0.84
C GLY A 86 -7.66 11.92 -0.35
N MET A 87 -8.69 11.18 -0.79
CA MET A 87 -8.84 9.77 -0.44
C MET A 87 -7.71 8.91 -1.03
N SER A 88 -7.37 9.12 -2.30
CA SER A 88 -6.31 8.36 -2.98
C SER A 88 -4.95 8.55 -2.30
N CYS A 89 -4.54 9.80 -2.11
CA CYS A 89 -3.29 10.19 -1.48
C CYS A 89 -3.22 9.75 -0.01
N GLY A 90 -4.32 9.87 0.73
CA GLY A 90 -4.42 9.37 2.10
C GLY A 90 -4.17 7.86 2.15
N CYS A 91 -4.86 7.09 1.31
CA CYS A 91 -4.66 5.64 1.25
C CYS A 91 -3.24 5.24 0.86
N ILE A 92 -2.66 5.90 -0.15
CA ILE A 92 -1.27 5.65 -0.56
C ILE A 92 -0.30 5.99 0.57
N MET A 93 -0.45 7.13 1.25
CA MET A 93 0.42 7.52 2.36
C MET A 93 0.47 6.45 3.47
N PHE A 94 -0.68 5.84 3.78
CA PHE A 94 -0.80 4.80 4.81
C PHE A 94 -0.55 3.38 4.31
N SER A 95 -0.42 3.15 3.00
CA SER A 95 -0.33 1.81 2.39
C SER A 95 0.77 0.94 2.99
N GLN A 96 1.93 1.52 3.33
CA GLN A 96 3.02 0.79 3.98
C GLN A 96 2.70 0.37 5.41
N GLN A 97 1.88 1.14 6.12
CA GLN A 97 1.39 0.77 7.45
C GLN A 97 0.32 -0.31 7.36
N PHE A 98 -0.58 -0.24 6.37
CA PHE A 98 -1.57 -1.28 6.10
C PHE A 98 -0.88 -2.61 5.75
N HIS A 99 0.13 -2.56 4.89
CA HIS A 99 1.01 -3.70 4.59
C HIS A 99 1.71 -4.23 5.85
N ALA A 100 2.22 -3.36 6.71
CA ALA A 100 2.84 -3.78 7.97
C ALA A 100 1.85 -4.53 8.88
N TRP A 101 0.61 -4.05 8.98
CA TRP A 101 -0.43 -4.74 9.75
C TRP A 101 -0.84 -6.07 9.12
N ALA A 102 -0.86 -6.17 7.78
CA ALA A 102 -1.15 -7.41 7.07
C ALA A 102 -0.12 -8.53 7.34
N HIS A 103 1.11 -8.16 7.74
CA HIS A 103 2.15 -9.08 8.20
C HIS A 103 2.11 -9.42 9.69
N GLY A 104 1.28 -8.74 10.48
CA GLY A 104 1.17 -8.94 11.92
C GLY A 104 0.24 -10.09 12.31
N THR A 105 0.38 -10.54 13.56
CA THR A 105 -0.63 -11.40 14.20
C THR A 105 -1.72 -10.53 14.80
N LYS A 106 -3.00 -10.90 14.66
CA LYS A 106 -4.14 -10.12 15.18
C LYS A 106 -3.98 -9.70 16.66
N SER A 107 -3.39 -10.56 17.50
CA SER A 107 -3.11 -10.29 18.91
C SER A 107 -2.12 -9.14 19.20
N ARG A 108 -1.34 -8.73 18.19
CA ARG A 108 -0.31 -7.67 18.30
C ARG A 108 -0.70 -6.41 17.54
N LEU A 109 -1.87 -6.39 16.92
CA LEU A 109 -2.35 -5.25 16.15
C LEU A 109 -3.28 -4.36 16.98
N PRO A 110 -3.35 -3.05 16.70
CA PRO A 110 -4.39 -2.20 17.25
C PRO A 110 -5.78 -2.77 16.95
N ARG A 111 -6.71 -2.71 17.92
CA ARG A 111 -8.08 -3.23 17.77
C ARG A 111 -8.79 -2.69 16.52
N LEU A 112 -8.56 -1.42 16.20
CA LEU A 112 -9.11 -0.79 15.00
C LEU A 112 -8.55 -1.41 13.71
N ALA A 113 -7.24 -1.69 13.63
CA ALA A 113 -6.66 -2.34 12.47
C ALA A 113 -7.24 -3.74 12.25
N VAL A 114 -7.42 -4.51 13.33
CA VAL A 114 -8.09 -5.82 13.28
C VAL A 114 -9.52 -5.69 12.76
N ALA A 115 -10.30 -4.75 13.31
CA ALA A 115 -11.67 -4.52 12.87
C ALA A 115 -11.76 -4.12 11.39
N LEU A 116 -10.82 -3.30 10.90
CA LEU A 116 -10.77 -2.89 9.50
C LEU A 116 -10.38 -4.04 8.55
N HIS A 117 -9.48 -4.93 8.97
CA HIS A 117 -9.20 -6.15 8.23
C HIS A 117 -10.43 -7.06 8.17
N ASP A 118 -11.12 -7.25 9.29
CA ASP A 118 -12.29 -8.14 9.37
C ASP A 118 -13.50 -7.58 8.61
N ALA A 119 -13.60 -6.25 8.48
CA ALA A 119 -14.59 -5.56 7.65
C ALA A 119 -14.23 -5.52 6.15
N GLY A 120 -13.03 -5.97 5.76
CA GLY A 120 -12.55 -5.89 4.37
C GLY A 120 -12.19 -4.48 3.90
N VAL A 121 -12.02 -3.53 4.82
CA VAL A 121 -11.59 -2.15 4.53
C VAL A 121 -10.07 -2.07 4.34
N LEU A 122 -9.32 -2.93 5.04
CA LEU A 122 -7.88 -3.12 4.82
C LEU A 122 -7.61 -4.53 4.31
N ILE A 123 -6.57 -4.68 3.49
CA ILE A 123 -6.11 -5.96 2.93
C ILE A 123 -6.10 -7.06 4.00
N PRO A 124 -6.88 -8.14 3.86
CA PRO A 124 -6.88 -9.22 4.85
C PRO A 124 -5.48 -9.85 5.00
N CYS A 125 -5.07 -10.18 6.23
CA CYS A 125 -3.76 -10.81 6.47
C CYS A 125 -3.56 -12.10 5.66
N LEU A 126 -4.63 -12.88 5.47
CA LEU A 126 -4.59 -14.12 4.67
C LEU A 126 -4.35 -13.83 3.19
N ASP A 127 -5.01 -12.82 2.63
CA ASP A 127 -4.86 -12.44 1.22
C ASP A 127 -3.43 -11.96 0.94
N HIS A 128 -2.88 -11.13 1.83
CA HIS A 128 -1.48 -10.72 1.73
C HIS A 128 -0.50 -11.88 1.97
N ALA A 129 -0.81 -12.81 2.88
CA ALA A 129 0.02 -14.00 3.07
C ALA A 129 0.09 -14.88 1.81
N ASN A 130 -0.97 -14.90 0.99
CA ASN A 130 -0.97 -15.61 -0.29
C ASN A 130 -0.01 -14.99 -1.31
N HIS A 131 0.22 -13.67 -1.29
CA HIS A 131 1.25 -13.03 -2.11
C HIS A 131 2.67 -13.55 -1.79
N HIS A 132 2.94 -13.83 -0.51
CA HIS A 132 4.24 -14.35 -0.04
C HIS A 132 4.43 -15.85 -0.28
N ARG A 133 3.53 -16.50 -1.03
CA ARG A 133 3.74 -17.88 -1.48
C ARG A 133 4.40 -17.87 -2.84
N GLN A 134 5.40 -18.73 -3.04
CA GLN A 134 5.98 -18.94 -4.35
C GLN A 134 4.87 -19.30 -5.36
N PRO A 135 4.92 -18.77 -6.60
CA PRO A 135 6.04 -18.06 -7.22
C PRO A 135 6.03 -16.52 -7.05
N TYR A 136 5.36 -15.99 -6.02
CA TYR A 136 5.26 -14.54 -5.70
C TYR A 136 4.59 -13.69 -6.78
N ASN A 137 3.69 -14.29 -7.57
CA ASN A 137 3.14 -13.66 -8.76
C ASN A 137 1.67 -13.20 -8.64
N SER A 138 1.15 -13.07 -7.41
CA SER A 138 -0.26 -12.76 -7.15
C SER A 138 -0.45 -11.82 -5.95
N ASN A 139 -1.66 -11.25 -5.80
CA ASN A 139 -2.12 -10.49 -4.63
C ASN A 139 -1.24 -9.26 -4.25
N TYR A 140 -0.85 -8.45 -5.23
CA TYR A 140 0.06 -7.32 -5.02
C TYR A 140 -0.54 -6.10 -4.31
N CYS A 141 -1.86 -5.92 -4.32
CA CYS A 141 -2.49 -4.74 -3.74
C CYS A 141 -2.44 -4.79 -2.21
N ILE A 142 -2.06 -3.67 -1.58
CA ILE A 142 -1.76 -3.59 -0.14
C ILE A 142 -2.63 -2.58 0.63
N VAL A 143 -3.64 -1.97 -0.02
CA VAL A 143 -4.59 -1.08 0.66
C VAL A 143 -5.79 -1.89 1.15
N SER A 144 -6.64 -2.32 0.23
CA SER A 144 -7.86 -3.08 0.49
C SER A 144 -7.80 -4.51 -0.05
N GLY A 145 -7.00 -4.73 -1.11
CA GLY A 145 -6.94 -6.00 -1.81
C GLY A 145 -8.13 -6.27 -2.73
N VAL A 146 -9.01 -5.29 -2.96
CA VAL A 146 -10.18 -5.48 -3.85
C VAL A 146 -9.74 -5.93 -5.23
N TRP A 147 -8.68 -5.32 -5.77
CA TRP A 147 -8.17 -5.65 -7.11
C TRP A 147 -7.43 -7.00 -7.16
N ASN A 148 -7.00 -7.55 -6.02
CA ASN A 148 -6.35 -8.86 -5.98
C ASN A 148 -7.26 -10.00 -6.45
N ARG A 149 -8.59 -9.81 -6.46
CA ARG A 149 -9.56 -10.77 -7.01
C ARG A 149 -9.50 -10.88 -8.53
N PHE A 150 -9.09 -9.82 -9.20
CA PHE A 150 -9.08 -9.71 -10.66
C PHE A 150 -7.67 -9.81 -11.25
N CYS A 151 -6.64 -9.47 -10.47
CA CYS A 151 -5.23 -9.51 -10.90
C CYS A 151 -4.52 -10.78 -10.44
N LYS A 152 -5.15 -11.95 -10.60
CA LYS A 152 -4.53 -13.26 -10.35
C LYS A 152 -3.95 -13.81 -11.66
N ASN A 153 -2.67 -14.18 -11.63
CA ASN A 153 -2.09 -15.05 -12.65
C ASN A 153 -2.55 -16.49 -12.45
#